data_AF-A0A7G4RFK6-F1
#
_entry.id   AF-A0A7G4RFK6-F1
#
_cell.length_a   1.000
_cell.length_b   1.000
_cell.length_c   1.000
_cell.angle_alpha   90.00
_cell.angle_beta   90.00
_cell.angle_gamma   90.00
#
_symmetry.space_group_name_H-M   'P 1'
#
loop_
_entity.id
_entity.type
_entity.pdbx_description
1 polymer ?
#
loop_
_entity_poly.entity_id
_entity_poly.type
_entity_poly.pdbx_seq_one_letter_code
_entity_poly.pdbx_strand_id
1 'polypeptide(L)'
;MSRLTKIHKKILTNFNNFVSDTNQIQLLANNIELFEAIPNKYLNKLYKTITTFEFAKNNDALLIMAYSYIHYAYENKEATSLNDSLIILDKANHCFQRIIDSYLLLHPSQLNEIHSEHILKANFHLHKIKLLKAEMRLFYIQKEEVNNMSNVASIRKELTNIIDEYIKFKRILESKYKDRTHQAQLSINNHLYSSIEMGLQQARDLLEKLPRNPTAKRQLSETVSEPSQEKSPVVTPLRKKMRQTVENKNESSPADQIPLQPGSNSEHSKPEWEGLAALIVAASNSAPMETPQKPEMIIPSAPQPSLRYIEDSKTFLDKFQVWSKMYFDRHDHYSKLKQTEKSLEKIAHSLLLAAVRLKKESPVFKDKQFNPVVKVAVQFLLFICGVGTQSNFEALEKQNLLSKTYAPILKPFIRSFLDVPHERLIGHLRMQFASEEPSNISFRGLEIQEIIEQLFKLFDTQLSFDDYQRVTEDCIKGLMQANERLVEQNVVESHFTV
;
A
#
# COMPACT_ATOMS: atom_id res chain seq x y z
N MET A 1 18.92 18.08 9.19
CA MET A 1 19.07 16.61 9.28
C MET A 1 19.17 16.13 10.73
N SER A 2 18.11 15.49 11.22
CA SER A 2 18.01 14.91 12.56
C SER A 2 18.76 13.58 12.69
N ARG A 3 18.99 13.11 13.93
CA ARG A 3 19.53 11.76 14.19
C ARG A 3 18.65 10.65 13.61
N LEU A 4 17.31 10.83 13.62
CA LEU A 4 16.37 9.89 13.00
C LEU A 4 16.58 9.79 11.49
N THR A 5 16.69 10.94 10.81
CA THR A 5 16.88 10.95 9.35
C THR A 5 18.22 10.36 8.92
N LYS A 6 19.23 10.39 9.79
CA LYS A 6 20.53 9.76 9.53
C LYS A 6 20.43 8.23 9.52
N ILE A 7 19.65 7.64 10.42
CA ILE A 7 19.46 6.18 10.47
C ILE A 7 18.40 5.68 9.49
N HIS A 8 17.52 6.55 9.00
CA HIS A 8 16.36 6.20 8.18
C HIS A 8 16.69 5.28 6.99
N LYS A 9 17.68 5.62 6.16
CA LYS A 9 18.05 4.79 5.00
C LYS A 9 18.45 3.38 5.44
N LYS A 10 19.28 3.27 6.48
CA LYS A 10 19.78 1.99 6.99
C LYS A 10 18.65 1.14 7.57
N ILE A 11 17.77 1.72 8.38
CA ILE A 11 16.65 0.96 8.96
C ILE A 11 15.65 0.50 7.90
N LEU A 12 15.42 1.32 6.87
CA LEU A 12 14.56 0.97 5.74
C LEU A 12 15.15 -0.19 4.93
N THR A 13 16.44 -0.13 4.59
CA THR A 13 17.13 -1.20 3.88
C THR A 13 17.08 -2.52 4.66
N ASN A 14 17.41 -2.49 5.95
CA ASN A 14 17.34 -3.67 6.81
C ASN A 14 15.92 -4.24 6.88
N PHE A 15 14.90 -3.39 6.99
CA PHE A 15 13.51 -3.82 7.03
C PHE A 15 13.07 -4.46 5.72
N ASN A 16 13.40 -3.85 4.57
CA ASN A 16 13.07 -4.39 3.25
C ASN A 16 13.78 -5.73 2.97
N ASN A 17 15.03 -5.86 3.41
CA ASN A 17 15.77 -7.12 3.32
C ASN A 17 15.13 -8.21 4.17
N PHE A 18 14.69 -7.90 5.40
CA PHE A 18 13.91 -8.83 6.22
C PHE A 18 12.57 -9.21 5.57
N VAL A 19 11.83 -8.25 5.00
CA VAL A 19 10.58 -8.55 4.28
C VAL A 19 10.81 -9.46 3.08
N SER A 20 11.99 -9.37 2.45
CA SER A 20 12.39 -10.23 1.33
C SER A 20 12.84 -11.63 1.78
N ASP A 21 13.42 -11.74 2.98
CA ASP A 21 13.86 -13.00 3.59
C ASP A 21 13.64 -12.95 5.10
N THR A 22 12.55 -13.58 5.54
CA THR A 22 12.08 -13.56 6.94
C THR A 22 13.04 -14.26 7.90
N ASN A 23 14.01 -15.04 7.41
CA ASN A 23 15.03 -15.66 8.26
C ASN A 23 16.03 -14.65 8.82
N GLN A 24 16.10 -13.44 8.25
CA GLN A 24 17.07 -12.40 8.64
C GLN A 24 16.59 -11.55 9.82
N ILE A 25 16.06 -12.20 10.88
CA ILE A 25 15.52 -11.54 12.08
C ILE A 25 16.55 -10.59 12.72
N GLN A 26 17.85 -10.91 12.61
CA GLN A 26 18.95 -10.09 13.12
C GLN A 26 18.96 -8.66 12.53
N LEU A 27 18.45 -8.47 11.30
CA LEU A 27 18.33 -7.14 10.71
C LEU A 27 17.33 -6.25 11.46
N LEU A 28 16.25 -6.84 11.98
CA LEU A 28 15.29 -6.14 12.82
C LEU A 28 15.89 -5.79 14.19
N ALA A 29 16.69 -6.69 14.77
CA ALA A 29 17.43 -6.40 16.01
C ALA A 29 18.38 -5.21 15.82
N ASN A 30 19.13 -5.18 14.71
CA ASN A 30 20.02 -4.06 14.37
C ASN A 30 19.25 -2.74 14.21
N ASN A 31 18.03 -2.77 13.63
CA ASN A 31 17.19 -1.58 13.54
C ASN A 31 16.81 -1.05 14.93
N ILE A 32 16.38 -1.96 15.81
CA ILE A 32 16.01 -1.63 17.18
C ILE A 32 17.18 -1.01 17.92
N GLU A 33 18.38 -1.60 17.84
CA GLU A 33 19.58 -1.07 18.47
C GLU A 33 19.92 0.34 17.98
N LEU A 34 19.92 0.56 16.66
CA LEU A 34 20.20 1.87 16.06
C LEU A 34 19.21 2.95 16.51
N PHE A 35 17.94 2.59 16.66
CA PHE A 35 16.90 3.52 17.10
C PHE A 35 16.97 3.79 18.61
N GLU A 36 17.18 2.75 19.43
CA GLU A 36 17.25 2.89 20.89
C GLU A 36 18.51 3.63 21.36
N ALA A 37 19.55 3.68 20.53
CA ALA A 37 20.70 4.57 20.74
C ALA A 37 20.32 6.07 20.69
N ILE A 38 19.14 6.43 20.18
CA ILE A 38 18.66 7.82 20.14
C ILE A 38 17.89 8.13 21.45
N PRO A 39 18.37 9.07 22.29
CA PRO A 39 17.74 9.33 23.57
C PRO A 39 16.30 9.84 23.42
N ASN A 40 15.38 9.34 24.25
CA ASN A 40 13.98 9.73 24.19
C ASN A 40 13.76 11.25 24.40
N LYS A 41 14.58 11.88 25.26
CA LYS A 41 14.60 13.33 25.48
C LYS A 41 14.93 14.10 24.19
N TYR A 42 15.82 13.57 23.35
CA TYR A 42 16.14 14.16 22.06
C TYR A 42 14.94 14.07 21.12
N LEU A 43 14.28 12.91 21.03
CA LEU A 43 13.10 12.71 20.18
C LEU A 43 11.96 13.66 20.57
N ASN A 44 11.67 13.81 21.86
CA ASN A 44 10.65 14.73 22.34
C ASN A 44 10.97 16.20 22.00
N LYS A 45 12.24 16.60 22.10
CA LYS A 45 12.67 17.95 21.72
C LYS A 45 12.56 18.15 20.20
N LEU A 46 12.98 17.16 19.42
CA LEU A 46 12.95 17.19 17.97
C LEU A 46 11.54 17.47 17.45
N TYR A 47 10.55 16.68 17.87
CA TYR A 47 9.17 16.84 17.38
C TYR A 47 8.47 18.14 17.83
N LYS A 48 9.03 18.86 18.81
CA LYS A 48 8.55 20.20 19.20
C LYS A 48 9.11 21.33 18.32
N THR A 49 10.25 21.10 17.67
CA THR A 49 11.02 22.16 16.97
C THR A 49 11.21 21.90 15.49
N ILE A 50 10.80 20.74 15.00
CA ILE A 50 11.06 20.29 13.64
C ILE A 50 10.17 21.03 12.63
N THR A 51 10.73 21.33 11.46
CA THR A 51 9.95 21.91 10.35
C THR A 51 8.98 20.88 9.78
N THR A 52 7.86 21.34 9.22
CA THR A 52 6.85 20.50 8.56
C THR A 52 7.45 19.57 7.48
N PHE A 53 8.45 20.01 6.73
CA PHE A 53 9.09 19.18 5.70
C PHE A 53 9.98 18.07 6.30
N GLU A 54 10.74 18.37 7.34
CA GLU A 54 11.53 17.35 8.03
C GLU A 54 10.62 16.39 8.83
N PHE A 55 9.42 16.82 9.22
CA PHE A 55 8.44 16.03 9.97
C PHE A 55 8.04 14.73 9.25
N ALA A 56 7.71 14.80 7.95
CA ALA A 56 7.33 13.63 7.16
C ALA A 56 8.42 12.53 7.17
N LYS A 57 9.68 12.90 6.89
CA LYS A 57 10.82 11.97 6.87
C LYS A 57 11.12 11.35 8.23
N ASN A 58 10.84 12.07 9.33
CA ASN A 58 11.01 11.53 10.67
C ASN A 58 9.87 10.57 11.04
N ASN A 59 8.65 10.85 10.59
CA ASN A 59 7.53 9.94 10.77
C ASN A 59 7.69 8.65 9.97
N ASP A 60 8.24 8.70 8.76
CA ASP A 60 8.60 7.48 7.99
C ASP A 60 9.51 6.57 8.80
N ALA A 61 10.58 7.12 9.38
CA ALA A 61 11.50 6.38 10.23
C ALA A 61 10.79 5.79 11.47
N LEU A 62 9.87 6.54 12.11
CA LEU A 62 9.08 6.00 13.22
C LEU A 62 8.14 4.86 12.79
N LEU A 63 7.51 4.94 11.62
CA LEU A 63 6.66 3.89 11.09
C LEU A 63 7.45 2.60 10.84
N ILE A 64 8.62 2.71 10.18
CA ILE A 64 9.51 1.56 9.92
C ILE A 64 9.95 0.94 11.24
N MET A 65 10.30 1.75 12.24
CA MET A 65 10.67 1.24 13.55
C MET A 65 9.51 0.55 14.27
N ALA A 66 8.30 1.10 14.21
CA ALA A 66 7.12 0.47 14.79
C ALA A 66 6.85 -0.90 14.15
N TYR A 67 6.97 -1.01 12.82
CA TYR A 67 6.88 -2.30 12.14
C TYR A 67 8.02 -3.24 12.50
N SER A 68 9.25 -2.74 12.60
CA SER A 68 10.41 -3.54 13.01
C SER A 68 10.20 -4.18 14.39
N TYR A 69 9.69 -3.41 15.36
CA TYR A 69 9.32 -3.93 16.68
C TYR A 69 8.21 -5.00 16.60
N ILE A 70 7.15 -4.77 15.82
CA ILE A 70 6.06 -5.75 15.66
C ILE A 70 6.60 -7.07 15.09
N HIS A 71 7.31 -7.01 13.98
CA HIS A 71 7.86 -8.21 13.34
C HIS A 71 8.87 -8.90 14.26
N TYR A 72 9.77 -8.15 14.90
CA TYR A 72 10.74 -8.73 15.82
C TYR A 72 10.09 -9.47 17.00
N ALA A 73 9.00 -8.93 17.55
CA ALA A 73 8.24 -9.60 18.61
C ALA A 73 7.60 -10.90 18.11
N TYR A 74 7.02 -10.89 16.91
CA TYR A 74 6.32 -12.04 16.35
C TYR A 74 7.25 -13.17 15.88
N GLU A 75 8.39 -12.82 15.31
CA GLU A 75 9.39 -13.81 14.88
C GLU A 75 10.15 -14.42 16.07
N ASN A 76 10.29 -13.69 17.20
CA ASN A 76 10.98 -14.20 18.40
C ASN A 76 10.05 -14.70 19.51
N LYS A 77 8.73 -14.75 19.30
CA LYS A 77 7.76 -15.17 20.33
C LYS A 77 7.99 -16.59 20.87
N GLU A 78 8.63 -17.46 20.09
CA GLU A 78 8.97 -18.81 20.55
C GLU A 78 10.12 -18.82 21.57
N ALA A 79 11.09 -17.93 21.39
CA ALA A 79 12.32 -17.83 22.17
C ALA A 79 12.26 -16.80 23.32
N THR A 80 11.20 -16.02 23.43
CA THR A 80 11.03 -14.95 24.43
C THR A 80 9.88 -15.22 25.38
N SER A 81 9.82 -14.49 26.50
CA SER A 81 8.68 -14.54 27.42
C SER A 81 7.51 -13.69 26.89
N LEU A 82 6.28 -13.99 27.36
CA LEU A 82 5.10 -13.18 27.04
C LEU A 82 5.33 -11.71 27.41
N ASN A 83 5.91 -11.45 28.60
CA ASN A 83 6.13 -10.10 29.08
C ASN A 83 7.11 -9.33 28.17
N ASP A 84 8.21 -9.97 27.74
CA ASP A 84 9.19 -9.34 26.85
C ASP A 84 8.57 -9.04 25.48
N SER A 85 7.81 -9.99 24.92
CA SER A 85 7.06 -9.79 23.68
C SER A 85 6.08 -8.62 23.78
N LEU A 86 5.35 -8.51 24.91
CA LEU A 86 4.42 -7.41 25.14
C LEU A 86 5.14 -6.07 25.31
N ILE A 87 6.30 -6.02 25.97
CA ILE A 87 7.14 -4.81 26.10
C ILE A 87 7.59 -4.33 24.72
N ILE A 88 8.00 -5.23 23.83
CA ILE A 88 8.40 -4.88 22.45
C ILE A 88 7.21 -4.31 21.67
N LEU A 89 6.02 -4.93 21.79
CA LEU A 89 4.80 -4.38 21.19
C LEU A 89 4.41 -3.03 21.81
N ASP A 90 4.68 -2.79 23.09
CA ASP A 90 4.53 -1.48 23.69
C ASP A 90 5.48 -0.45 23.09
N LYS A 91 6.73 -0.80 22.78
CA LYS A 91 7.65 0.10 22.06
C LYS A 91 7.12 0.50 20.69
N ALA A 92 6.56 -0.45 19.92
CA ALA A 92 5.86 -0.14 18.67
C ALA A 92 4.68 0.82 18.88
N ASN A 93 3.87 0.59 19.93
CA ASN A 93 2.74 1.44 20.28
C ASN A 93 3.18 2.89 20.56
N HIS A 94 4.31 3.07 21.28
CA HIS A 94 4.88 4.39 21.55
C HIS A 94 5.32 5.12 20.26
N CYS A 95 5.84 4.40 19.27
CA CYS A 95 6.19 4.99 17.97
C CYS A 95 4.95 5.54 17.24
N PHE A 96 3.86 4.77 17.18
CA PHE A 96 2.61 5.25 16.57
C PHE A 96 1.98 6.41 17.35
N GLN A 97 1.96 6.32 18.68
CA GLN A 97 1.44 7.40 19.53
C GLN A 97 2.22 8.69 19.29
N ARG A 98 3.54 8.61 19.17
CA ARG A 98 4.39 9.79 18.89
C ARG A 98 4.06 10.46 17.57
N ILE A 99 3.74 9.70 16.53
CA ILE A 99 3.32 10.25 15.23
C ILE A 99 2.01 11.04 15.37
N ILE A 100 1.07 10.54 16.17
CA ILE A 100 -0.22 11.18 16.40
C ILE A 100 -0.05 12.44 17.26
N ASP A 101 0.67 12.32 18.38
CA ASP A 101 0.94 13.43 19.29
C ASP A 101 1.69 14.56 18.58
N SER A 102 2.65 14.21 17.72
CA SER A 102 3.42 15.19 16.97
C SER A 102 2.56 15.92 15.94
N TYR A 103 1.55 15.27 15.35
CA TYR A 103 0.64 15.94 14.42
C TYR A 103 -0.27 16.95 15.09
N LEU A 104 -0.70 16.70 16.33
CA LEU A 104 -1.50 17.67 17.10
C LEU A 104 -0.75 18.99 17.34
N LEU A 105 0.57 19.01 17.14
CA LEU A 105 1.41 20.21 17.23
C LEU A 105 1.50 20.99 15.91
N LEU A 106 1.04 20.44 14.79
CA LEU A 106 1.08 21.10 13.48
C LEU A 106 -0.18 21.92 13.25
N HIS A 107 -0.02 23.13 12.70
CA HIS A 107 -1.17 23.93 12.30
C HIS A 107 -1.87 23.29 11.09
N PRO A 108 -3.22 23.33 10.97
CA PRO A 108 -3.93 22.69 9.86
C PRO A 108 -3.44 23.09 8.46
N SER A 109 -2.99 24.33 8.28
CA SER A 109 -2.43 24.83 7.01
C SER A 109 -1.06 24.23 6.64
N GLN A 110 -0.41 23.52 7.56
CA GLN A 110 0.88 22.85 7.35
C GLN A 110 0.71 21.37 7.01
N LEU A 111 -0.53 20.87 6.97
CA LEU A 111 -0.82 19.46 6.73
C LEU A 111 -0.90 19.17 5.23
N ASN A 112 -0.29 18.08 4.80
CA ASN A 112 -0.38 17.56 3.42
C ASN A 112 -0.78 16.06 3.43
N GLU A 113 -0.83 15.38 2.26
CA GLU A 113 -1.19 13.93 2.22
C GLU A 113 -0.34 13.13 3.15
N ILE A 114 0.97 13.39 3.14
CA ILE A 114 1.94 12.51 3.77
C ILE A 114 1.69 12.50 5.28
N HIS A 115 1.41 13.68 5.84
CA HIS A 115 0.99 13.81 7.24
C HIS A 115 -0.32 13.06 7.51
N SER A 116 -1.29 13.18 6.61
CA SER A 116 -2.61 12.55 6.74
C SER A 116 -2.52 11.02 6.63
N GLU A 117 -1.69 10.51 5.72
CA GLU A 117 -1.39 9.08 5.54
C GLU A 117 -0.64 8.52 6.75
N HIS A 118 0.36 9.23 7.27
CA HIS A 118 1.08 8.81 8.46
C HIS A 118 0.17 8.67 9.66
N ILE A 119 -0.80 9.57 9.82
CA ILE A 119 -1.80 9.47 10.89
C ILE A 119 -2.81 8.39 10.64
N LEU A 120 -3.30 8.24 9.41
CA LEU A 120 -4.21 7.17 9.08
C LEU A 120 -3.58 5.82 9.46
N LYS A 121 -2.31 5.61 9.06
CA LYS A 121 -1.52 4.43 9.44
C LYS A 121 -1.33 4.34 10.96
N ALA A 122 -0.88 5.40 11.62
CA ALA A 122 -0.63 5.38 13.05
C ALA A 122 -1.90 5.08 13.87
N ASN A 123 -3.03 5.73 13.55
CA ASN A 123 -4.31 5.49 14.22
C ASN A 123 -4.83 4.07 13.98
N PHE A 124 -4.72 3.56 12.76
CA PHE A 124 -5.07 2.19 12.45
C PHE A 124 -4.20 1.21 13.26
N HIS A 125 -2.89 1.42 13.28
CA HIS A 125 -1.97 0.54 13.97
C HIS A 125 -2.05 0.64 15.51
N LEU A 126 -2.44 1.79 16.08
CA LEU A 126 -2.80 1.88 17.52
C LEU A 126 -3.99 0.98 17.87
N HIS A 127 -4.95 0.81 16.96
CA HIS A 127 -6.03 -0.15 17.14
C HIS A 127 -5.54 -1.59 16.90
N LYS A 128 -4.77 -1.82 15.82
CA LYS A 128 -4.26 -3.14 15.46
C LYS A 128 -3.33 -3.71 16.53
N ILE A 129 -2.55 -2.90 17.22
CA ILE A 129 -1.61 -3.41 18.23
C ILE A 129 -2.30 -4.03 19.44
N LYS A 130 -3.54 -3.63 19.74
CA LYS A 130 -4.35 -4.28 20.78
C LYS A 130 -4.75 -5.69 20.37
N LEU A 131 -5.13 -5.87 19.09
CA LEU A 131 -5.34 -7.19 18.50
C LEU A 131 -4.04 -8.00 18.54
N LEU A 132 -2.91 -7.44 18.10
CA LEU A 132 -1.62 -8.13 18.10
C LEU A 132 -1.17 -8.56 19.52
N LYS A 133 -1.49 -7.78 20.55
CA LYS A 133 -1.24 -8.18 21.94
C LYS A 133 -2.17 -9.33 22.37
N ALA A 134 -3.44 -9.30 21.95
CA ALA A 134 -4.38 -10.38 22.23
C ALA A 134 -3.98 -11.69 21.53
N GLU A 135 -3.54 -11.62 20.27
CA GLU A 135 -2.93 -12.72 19.51
C GLU A 135 -1.70 -13.29 20.23
N MET A 136 -0.80 -12.42 20.70
CA MET A 136 0.38 -12.85 21.45
C MET A 136 -0.02 -13.60 22.73
N ARG A 137 -0.97 -13.07 23.52
CA ARG A 137 -1.44 -13.74 24.73
C ARG A 137 -2.12 -15.07 24.44
N LEU A 138 -2.92 -15.14 23.37
CA LEU A 138 -3.55 -16.39 22.92
C LEU A 138 -2.50 -17.46 22.61
N PHE A 139 -1.43 -17.08 21.89
CA PHE A 139 -0.30 -17.97 21.59
C PHE A 139 0.36 -18.52 22.86
N TYR A 140 0.65 -17.69 23.86
CA TYR A 140 1.27 -18.17 25.11
C TYR A 140 0.30 -19.03 25.94
N ILE A 141 -1.00 -18.73 25.95
CA ILE A 141 -2.00 -19.61 26.58
C ILE A 141 -2.00 -20.99 25.91
N GLN A 142 -1.98 -21.04 24.57
CA GLN A 142 -1.91 -22.31 23.83
C GLN A 142 -0.61 -23.08 24.13
N LYS A 143 0.52 -22.38 24.24
CA LYS A 143 1.82 -22.96 24.57
C LYS A 143 1.86 -23.50 26.01
N GLU A 144 1.21 -22.82 26.95
CA GLU A 144 1.16 -23.17 28.38
C GLU A 144 0.10 -24.23 28.71
N GLU A 145 -1.02 -24.30 27.97
CA GLU A 145 -2.05 -25.35 28.09
C GLU A 145 -1.49 -26.76 27.87
N VAL A 146 -0.38 -26.90 27.15
CA VAL A 146 0.33 -28.18 26.99
C VAL A 146 1.05 -28.60 28.29
N ASN A 147 1.35 -27.67 29.20
CA ASN A 147 2.32 -27.90 30.28
C ASN A 147 1.84 -27.65 31.72
N ASN A 148 0.77 -26.88 32.02
CA ASN A 148 0.29 -26.72 33.42
C ASN A 148 -1.10 -26.07 33.57
N MET A 149 -2.10 -26.82 34.06
CA MET A 149 -3.48 -26.34 34.36
C MET A 149 -3.64 -25.76 35.79
N SER A 150 -2.69 -25.00 36.32
CA SER A 150 -2.78 -24.53 37.73
C SER A 150 -3.64 -23.27 37.94
N ASN A 151 -4.10 -22.58 36.88
CA ASN A 151 -4.82 -21.31 37.01
C ASN A 151 -5.99 -21.10 36.03
N VAL A 152 -6.92 -22.07 35.99
CA VAL A 152 -8.09 -22.09 35.08
C VAL A 152 -8.93 -20.81 35.13
N ALA A 153 -9.13 -20.21 36.31
CA ALA A 153 -9.93 -18.99 36.45
C ALA A 153 -9.25 -17.77 35.79
N SER A 154 -7.93 -17.63 35.93
CA SER A 154 -7.17 -16.56 35.27
C SER A 154 -7.15 -16.73 33.76
N ILE A 155 -6.94 -17.96 33.27
CA ILE A 155 -6.96 -18.27 31.83
C ILE A 155 -8.34 -17.96 31.23
N ARG A 156 -9.42 -18.37 31.90
CA ARG A 156 -10.80 -18.07 31.46
C ARG A 156 -11.04 -16.55 31.33
N LYS A 157 -10.59 -15.77 32.31
CA LYS A 157 -10.68 -14.30 32.28
C LYS A 157 -9.87 -13.73 31.10
N GLU A 158 -8.66 -14.22 30.89
CA GLU A 158 -7.81 -13.71 29.82
C GLU A 158 -8.34 -14.07 28.42
N LEU A 159 -8.84 -15.29 28.22
CA LEU A 159 -9.52 -15.68 26.97
C LEU A 159 -10.75 -14.82 26.69
N THR A 160 -11.52 -14.47 27.72
CA THR A 160 -12.66 -13.54 27.57
C THR A 160 -12.19 -12.16 27.11
N ASN A 161 -11.13 -11.62 27.74
CA ASN A 161 -10.52 -10.34 27.33
C ASN A 161 -10.00 -10.39 25.88
N ILE A 162 -9.37 -11.50 25.47
CA ILE A 162 -8.89 -11.74 24.11
C ILE A 162 -10.08 -11.67 23.14
N ILE A 163 -11.14 -12.43 23.38
CA ILE A 163 -12.35 -12.42 22.54
C ILE A 163 -12.93 -11.00 22.41
N ASP A 164 -13.01 -10.26 23.51
CA ASP A 164 -13.51 -8.89 23.50
C ASP A 164 -12.64 -7.94 22.65
N GLU A 165 -11.31 -8.06 22.71
CA GLU A 165 -10.41 -7.25 21.87
C GLU A 165 -10.54 -7.58 20.38
N TYR A 166 -10.72 -8.86 20.02
CA TYR A 166 -11.01 -9.25 18.64
C TYR A 166 -12.34 -8.68 18.13
N ILE A 167 -13.42 -8.83 18.91
CA ILE A 167 -14.74 -8.29 18.57
C ILE A 167 -14.66 -6.76 18.42
N LYS A 168 -13.97 -6.10 19.34
CA LYS A 168 -13.79 -4.65 19.32
C LYS A 168 -13.00 -4.19 18.10
N PHE A 169 -11.92 -4.88 17.75
CA PHE A 169 -11.14 -4.54 16.55
C PHE A 169 -11.95 -4.77 15.27
N LYS A 170 -12.69 -5.88 15.17
CA LYS A 170 -13.63 -6.12 14.06
C LYS A 170 -14.64 -4.98 13.90
N ARG A 171 -15.28 -4.55 15.00
CA ARG A 171 -16.20 -3.39 15.00
C ARG A 171 -15.50 -2.10 14.59
N ILE A 172 -14.23 -1.90 14.95
CA ILE A 172 -13.45 -0.73 14.52
C ILE A 172 -13.24 -0.75 13.01
N LEU A 173 -12.87 -1.89 12.42
CA LEU A 173 -12.74 -2.04 10.96
C LEU A 173 -14.07 -1.70 10.28
N GLU A 174 -15.16 -2.29 10.76
CA GLU A 174 -16.50 -2.11 10.22
C GLU A 174 -17.06 -0.70 10.43
N SER A 175 -16.61 0.09 11.40
CA SER A 175 -17.16 1.43 11.68
C SER A 175 -16.30 2.57 11.15
N LYS A 176 -14.99 2.55 11.41
CA LYS A 176 -14.06 3.64 11.12
C LYS A 176 -13.34 3.49 9.78
N TYR A 177 -13.19 2.26 9.30
CA TYR A 177 -12.43 1.95 8.09
C TYR A 177 -13.31 1.31 7.00
N LYS A 178 -14.55 1.79 6.85
CA LYS A 178 -15.50 1.32 5.82
C LYS A 178 -15.08 1.69 4.39
N ASP A 179 -14.37 2.81 4.24
CA ASP A 179 -13.96 3.33 2.95
C ASP A 179 -12.97 2.36 2.28
N ARG A 180 -13.28 1.93 1.06
CA ARG A 180 -12.43 1.03 0.25
C ARG A 180 -11.04 1.60 0.02
N THR A 181 -10.91 2.92 -0.07
CA THR A 181 -9.63 3.62 -0.26
C THR A 181 -8.75 3.44 0.96
N HIS A 182 -9.30 3.67 2.16
CA HIS A 182 -8.58 3.43 3.41
C HIS A 182 -8.28 1.94 3.63
N GLN A 183 -9.21 1.05 3.26
CA GLN A 183 -8.97 -0.39 3.35
C GLN A 183 -7.79 -0.84 2.48
N ALA A 184 -7.75 -0.38 1.22
CA ALA A 184 -6.64 -0.68 0.33
C ALA A 184 -5.31 -0.11 0.86
N GLN A 185 -5.31 1.15 1.33
CA GLN A 185 -4.11 1.81 1.85
C GLN A 185 -3.55 1.16 3.12
N LEU A 186 -4.43 0.64 3.97
CA LEU A 186 -4.07 0.00 5.24
C LEU A 186 -3.92 -1.52 5.13
N SER A 187 -4.02 -2.08 3.92
CA SER A 187 -4.02 -3.53 3.67
C SER A 187 -5.06 -4.29 4.50
N ILE A 188 -6.24 -3.69 4.70
CA ILE A 188 -7.41 -4.34 5.30
C ILE A 188 -8.02 -5.21 4.21
N ASN A 189 -7.65 -6.49 4.20
CA ASN A 189 -8.04 -7.46 3.19
C ASN A 189 -8.78 -8.65 3.83
N ASN A 190 -9.26 -9.56 3.00
CA ASN A 190 -9.94 -10.77 3.46
C ASN A 190 -9.06 -11.63 4.38
N HIS A 191 -7.74 -11.62 4.19
CA HIS A 191 -6.81 -12.32 5.07
C HIS A 191 -6.85 -11.77 6.51
N LEU A 192 -6.89 -10.44 6.70
CA LEU A 192 -7.04 -9.85 8.03
C LEU A 192 -8.36 -10.25 8.69
N TYR A 193 -9.48 -10.22 7.95
CA TYR A 193 -10.77 -10.66 8.47
C TYR A 193 -10.75 -12.15 8.83
N SER A 194 -10.20 -13.01 7.97
CA SER A 194 -10.04 -14.44 8.25
C SER A 194 -9.15 -14.69 9.47
N SER A 195 -8.05 -13.95 9.64
CA SER A 195 -7.19 -14.04 10.83
C SER A 195 -7.94 -13.71 12.11
N ILE A 196 -8.78 -12.66 12.08
CA ILE A 196 -9.63 -12.27 13.21
C ILE A 196 -10.64 -13.39 13.53
N GLU A 197 -11.32 -13.94 12.53
CA GLU A 197 -12.28 -15.03 12.75
C GLU A 197 -11.60 -16.30 13.26
N MET A 198 -10.44 -16.66 12.71
CA MET A 198 -9.66 -17.81 13.19
C MET A 198 -9.24 -17.64 14.65
N GLY A 199 -8.70 -16.48 15.03
CA GLY A 199 -8.30 -16.23 16.41
C GLY A 199 -9.48 -16.17 17.38
N LEU A 200 -10.64 -15.63 16.94
CA LEU A 200 -11.90 -15.70 17.69
C LEU A 200 -12.33 -17.14 17.94
N GLN A 201 -12.31 -17.96 16.88
CA GLN A 201 -12.70 -19.35 16.99
C GLN A 201 -11.75 -20.12 17.92
N GLN A 202 -10.44 -19.95 17.74
CA GLN A 202 -9.43 -20.55 18.61
C GLN A 202 -9.64 -20.16 20.07
N ALA A 203 -9.81 -18.87 20.39
CA ALA A 203 -10.02 -18.42 21.76
C ALA A 203 -11.32 -18.99 22.38
N ARG A 204 -12.39 -19.13 21.59
CA ARG A 204 -13.65 -19.75 22.02
C ARG A 204 -13.49 -21.25 22.27
N ASP A 205 -12.82 -21.95 21.36
CA ASP A 205 -12.58 -23.39 21.49
C ASP A 205 -11.78 -23.70 22.76
N LEU A 206 -10.76 -22.89 23.09
CA LEU A 206 -10.02 -23.03 24.34
C LEU A 206 -10.89 -22.73 25.56
N LEU A 207 -11.70 -21.68 25.48
CA LEU A 207 -12.60 -21.28 26.58
C LEU A 207 -13.64 -22.37 26.90
N GLU A 208 -14.10 -23.11 25.88
CA GLU A 208 -15.02 -24.23 26.02
C GLU A 208 -14.36 -25.48 26.59
N LYS A 209 -13.09 -25.74 26.23
CA LYS A 209 -12.30 -26.86 26.75
C LYS A 209 -11.95 -26.72 28.24
N LEU A 210 -11.90 -25.50 28.77
CA LEU A 210 -11.62 -25.28 30.18
C LEU A 210 -12.74 -25.82 31.08
N PRO A 211 -12.41 -26.49 32.21
CA PRO A 211 -13.40 -26.96 33.18
C PRO A 211 -14.36 -25.83 33.55
N ARG A 212 -15.67 -26.09 33.44
CA ARG A 212 -16.67 -25.16 33.94
C ARG A 212 -16.60 -25.23 35.46
N ASN A 213 -16.37 -24.09 36.12
CA ASN A 213 -16.56 -24.01 37.57
C ASN A 213 -17.95 -24.59 37.88
N PRO A 214 -18.07 -25.59 38.77
CA PRO A 214 -19.37 -26.00 39.23
C PRO A 214 -19.94 -24.79 39.97
N THR A 215 -20.86 -24.09 39.30
CA THR A 215 -21.72 -23.13 39.97
C THR A 215 -22.44 -23.93 41.04
N ALA A 216 -22.23 -23.53 42.30
CA ALA A 216 -22.88 -24.10 43.45
C ALA A 216 -24.36 -24.32 43.10
N LYS A 217 -24.79 -25.59 43.13
CA LYS A 217 -26.21 -25.94 43.08
C LYS A 217 -26.90 -25.05 44.09
N ARG A 218 -27.71 -24.13 43.59
CA ARG A 218 -28.73 -23.42 44.37
C ARG A 218 -29.59 -24.53 44.95
N GLN A 219 -29.36 -24.88 46.22
CA GLN A 219 -30.29 -25.71 46.97
C GLN A 219 -31.58 -24.90 47.06
N LEU A 220 -32.54 -25.29 46.23
CA LEU A 220 -33.95 -25.10 46.51
C LEU A 220 -34.25 -25.88 47.80
N SER A 221 -34.58 -25.14 48.85
CA SER A 221 -35.38 -25.62 49.96
C SER A 221 -36.64 -24.75 50.05
N GLU A 222 -37.65 -25.15 49.28
CA GLU A 222 -39.07 -25.01 49.62
C GLU A 222 -39.36 -25.91 50.86
N THR A 223 -40.21 -25.66 51.86
CA THR A 223 -41.16 -24.62 52.28
C THR A 223 -41.65 -25.02 53.70
N VAL A 224 -42.22 -24.09 54.50
CA VAL A 224 -43.40 -24.17 55.43
C VAL A 224 -43.27 -23.01 56.45
N SER A 225 -43.92 -21.85 56.25
CA SER A 225 -45.23 -21.38 56.79
C SER A 225 -45.23 -21.22 58.33
N GLU A 226 -45.64 -20.13 59.02
CA GLU A 226 -46.54 -18.98 58.76
C GLU A 226 -46.43 -17.95 59.96
N PRO A 227 -47.35 -16.98 60.21
CA PRO A 227 -47.28 -15.54 59.92
C PRO A 227 -47.08 -14.59 61.13
N SER A 228 -46.84 -13.28 60.89
CA SER A 228 -47.58 -12.14 61.52
C SER A 228 -46.96 -10.75 61.25
N GLN A 229 -47.85 -9.86 60.74
CA GLN A 229 -47.97 -8.41 61.00
C GLN A 229 -47.07 -7.34 60.33
N GLU A 230 -47.70 -6.67 59.37
CA GLU A 230 -47.97 -5.22 59.33
C GLU A 230 -46.82 -4.20 59.51
N LYS A 231 -46.44 -3.54 58.41
CA LYS A 231 -46.79 -2.12 58.10
C LYS A 231 -46.05 -1.63 56.85
N SER A 232 -46.81 -1.38 55.79
CA SER A 232 -46.46 -0.51 54.65
C SER A 232 -46.50 0.99 55.05
N PRO A 233 -46.23 1.99 54.18
CA PRO A 233 -45.79 2.01 52.78
C PRO A 233 -44.52 2.92 52.59
N VAL A 234 -43.91 3.10 51.41
CA VAL A 234 -44.25 4.19 50.45
C VAL A 234 -43.41 4.05 49.16
N VAL A 235 -44.13 3.74 48.08
CA VAL A 235 -44.17 4.41 46.76
C VAL A 235 -42.88 4.57 45.93
N THR A 236 -42.76 3.71 44.91
CA THR A 236 -42.24 4.06 43.58
C THR A 236 -43.26 4.93 42.83
N PRO A 237 -42.88 5.74 41.82
CA PRO A 237 -43.27 5.27 40.49
C PRO A 237 -42.30 5.58 39.35
N LEU A 238 -42.36 4.64 38.41
CA LEU A 238 -41.85 4.63 37.05
C LEU A 238 -42.72 5.49 36.10
N ARG A 239 -42.14 5.82 34.94
CA ARG A 239 -42.72 6.25 33.64
C ARG A 239 -42.92 7.76 33.39
N LYS A 240 -42.33 8.25 32.28
CA LYS A 240 -43.06 8.42 31.00
C LYS A 240 -42.16 8.86 29.82
N LYS A 241 -42.43 8.20 28.70
CA LYS A 241 -42.12 8.52 27.29
C LYS A 241 -42.67 9.91 26.94
N MET A 242 -41.94 10.71 26.16
CA MET A 242 -42.55 11.71 25.27
C MET A 242 -41.73 11.91 23.99
N ARG A 243 -42.45 11.87 22.87
CA ARG A 243 -42.06 12.09 21.47
C ARG A 243 -42.72 13.41 21.05
N GLN A 244 -42.02 14.27 20.30
CA GLN A 244 -42.53 15.28 19.35
C GLN A 244 -41.28 15.84 18.64
N THR A 245 -41.02 15.69 17.35
CA THR A 245 -41.71 16.06 16.09
C THR A 245 -41.61 17.56 15.74
N VAL A 246 -40.66 17.85 14.83
CA VAL A 246 -40.69 18.73 13.63
C VAL A 246 -41.18 20.18 13.75
N GLU A 247 -40.32 21.13 13.33
CA GLU A 247 -40.71 22.14 12.32
C GLU A 247 -39.51 22.73 11.56
N ASN A 248 -39.66 22.75 10.22
CA ASN A 248 -38.80 23.35 9.21
C ASN A 248 -38.99 24.87 9.15
N LYS A 249 -38.00 25.61 8.65
CA LYS A 249 -38.22 26.66 7.65
C LYS A 249 -36.98 26.91 6.80
N ASN A 250 -37.21 26.82 5.49
CA ASN A 250 -36.34 27.18 4.38
C ASN A 250 -36.03 28.68 4.37
N GLU A 251 -34.90 29.07 3.77
CA GLU A 251 -34.89 30.12 2.75
C GLU A 251 -33.61 30.03 1.90
N SER A 252 -33.77 30.31 0.62
CA SER A 252 -32.87 30.02 -0.49
C SER A 252 -32.57 31.30 -1.28
N SER A 253 -31.31 31.43 -1.73
CA SER A 253 -30.82 32.20 -2.90
C SER A 253 -30.86 33.74 -2.80
N PRO A 254 -30.07 34.50 -3.61
CA PRO A 254 -29.52 34.16 -4.92
C PRO A 254 -28.05 34.53 -5.19
N ALA A 255 -27.64 34.16 -6.41
CA ALA A 255 -26.36 34.39 -7.07
C ALA A 255 -25.99 35.86 -7.24
N ASP A 256 -24.68 36.13 -7.27
CA ASP A 256 -24.11 37.24 -8.02
C ASP A 256 -22.92 36.76 -8.85
N GLN A 257 -23.09 36.86 -10.17
CA GLN A 257 -22.06 36.84 -11.19
C GLN A 257 -21.62 38.28 -11.41
N ILE A 258 -20.32 38.61 -11.37
CA ILE A 258 -19.74 39.65 -12.23
C ILE A 258 -18.31 39.22 -12.62
N PRO A 259 -17.88 39.48 -13.89
CA PRO A 259 -16.73 38.86 -14.56
C PRO A 259 -15.49 39.78 -14.54
N LEU A 260 -14.30 39.25 -14.86
CA LEU A 260 -13.26 39.93 -15.65
C LEU A 260 -11.99 39.06 -15.79
N GLN A 261 -11.88 38.46 -16.97
CA GLN A 261 -10.75 38.42 -17.91
C GLN A 261 -9.28 38.06 -17.50
N PRO A 262 -8.53 37.56 -18.50
CA PRO A 262 -7.34 36.74 -18.34
C PRO A 262 -6.04 37.52 -18.55
N GLY A 263 -4.94 37.02 -17.98
CA GLY A 263 -3.61 37.45 -18.38
C GLY A 263 -2.53 36.86 -17.49
N SER A 264 -1.78 35.90 -18.02
CA SER A 264 -0.31 35.93 -18.02
C SER A 264 0.27 34.54 -18.26
N ASN A 265 0.61 34.28 -19.52
CA ASN A 265 1.84 33.61 -20.00
C ASN A 265 2.31 32.34 -19.27
N SER A 266 2.09 31.19 -19.90
CA SER A 266 3.16 30.19 -20.00
C SER A 266 3.29 29.73 -21.45
N GLU A 267 4.51 29.87 -21.95
CA GLU A 267 4.96 29.74 -23.32
C GLU A 267 4.54 28.46 -24.04
N HIS A 268 4.33 28.62 -25.35
CA HIS A 268 4.21 27.55 -26.32
C HIS A 268 5.36 26.54 -26.21
N SER A 269 5.04 25.33 -25.76
CA SER A 269 5.78 24.13 -26.13
C SER A 269 4.87 23.28 -27.02
N LYS A 270 5.30 23.07 -28.26
CA LYS A 270 4.70 22.06 -29.14
C LYS A 270 4.71 20.71 -28.39
N PRO A 271 3.63 19.92 -28.40
CA PRO A 271 3.66 18.64 -27.72
C PRO A 271 4.58 17.69 -28.49
N GLU A 272 5.67 17.25 -27.83
CA GLU A 272 6.64 16.21 -28.24
C GLU A 272 6.01 14.82 -28.56
N TRP A 273 4.70 14.76 -28.76
CA TRP A 273 3.87 13.56 -28.64
C TRP A 273 3.21 13.11 -29.95
N GLU A 274 3.48 13.77 -31.08
CA GLU A 274 3.03 13.31 -32.41
C GLU A 274 3.57 11.89 -32.74
N GLY A 275 4.72 11.50 -32.17
CA GLY A 275 5.28 10.15 -32.30
C GLY A 275 4.49 9.06 -31.58
N LEU A 276 3.66 9.40 -30.59
CA LEU A 276 2.89 8.43 -29.79
C LEU A 276 1.68 7.92 -30.57
N ALA A 277 1.00 8.81 -31.32
CA ALA A 277 -0.05 8.43 -32.26
C ALA A 277 0.48 7.49 -33.38
N ALA A 278 1.68 7.77 -33.91
CA ALA A 278 2.31 6.93 -34.93
C ALA A 278 2.69 5.52 -34.43
N LEU A 279 3.15 5.39 -33.17
CA LEU A 279 3.44 4.07 -32.57
C LEU A 279 2.17 3.28 -32.26
N ILE A 280 1.09 3.95 -31.84
CA ILE A 280 -0.21 3.33 -31.61
C ILE A 280 -0.79 2.79 -32.93
N VAL A 281 -0.65 3.54 -34.04
CA VAL A 281 -1.07 3.11 -35.38
C VAL A 281 -0.20 1.97 -35.89
N ALA A 282 1.13 2.04 -35.73
CA ALA A 282 2.03 0.96 -36.14
C ALA A 282 1.77 -0.34 -35.36
N ALA A 283 1.61 -0.27 -34.03
CA ALA A 283 1.27 -1.41 -33.18
C ALA A 283 -0.18 -1.91 -33.38
N SER A 284 -1.04 -1.15 -34.06
CA SER A 284 -2.40 -1.55 -34.45
C SER A 284 -2.46 -2.14 -35.86
N ASN A 285 -1.49 -1.84 -36.72
CA ASN A 285 -1.53 -2.18 -38.15
C ASN A 285 -0.47 -3.21 -38.61
N SER A 286 0.51 -3.56 -37.79
CA SER A 286 1.48 -4.61 -38.14
C SER A 286 0.98 -6.00 -37.74
N ALA A 287 0.10 -6.58 -38.56
CA ALA A 287 -0.17 -8.03 -38.56
C ALA A 287 0.62 -8.69 -39.70
N PRO A 288 1.39 -9.76 -39.47
CA PRO A 288 1.67 -10.70 -40.53
C PRO A 288 0.42 -11.57 -40.73
N MET A 289 -0.12 -11.54 -41.95
CA MET A 289 -0.98 -12.63 -42.44
C MET A 289 -0.11 -13.88 -42.54
N GLU A 290 -0.27 -14.84 -41.62
CA GLU A 290 0.10 -16.22 -41.89
C GLU A 290 -0.96 -17.20 -41.39
N THR A 291 -1.07 -18.27 -42.18
CA THR A 291 -2.13 -19.26 -42.35
C THR A 291 -2.43 -20.13 -41.12
N PRO A 292 -3.65 -20.72 -41.05
CA PRO A 292 -4.08 -21.49 -39.88
C PRO A 292 -3.36 -22.84 -39.80
N GLN A 293 -2.42 -22.98 -38.86
CA GLN A 293 -1.97 -24.29 -38.38
C GLN A 293 -2.76 -24.70 -37.12
N LYS A 294 -3.10 -25.98 -37.11
CA LYS A 294 -3.96 -26.72 -36.18
C LYS A 294 -3.44 -26.62 -34.74
N PRO A 295 -4.28 -26.47 -33.70
CA PRO A 295 -3.80 -26.32 -32.33
C PRO A 295 -3.31 -27.67 -31.79
N GLU A 296 -2.00 -27.75 -31.52
CA GLU A 296 -1.44 -28.74 -30.59
C GLU A 296 -1.76 -28.32 -29.15
N MET A 297 -2.24 -29.28 -28.35
CA MET A 297 -2.47 -29.12 -26.92
C MET A 297 -1.13 -28.93 -26.20
N ILE A 298 -0.75 -27.69 -25.94
CA ILE A 298 0.37 -27.36 -25.06
C ILE A 298 -0.14 -27.40 -23.62
N ILE A 299 0.40 -28.34 -22.84
CA ILE A 299 0.24 -28.40 -21.39
C ILE A 299 1.05 -27.24 -20.79
N PRO A 300 0.48 -26.39 -19.92
CA PRO A 300 1.23 -25.28 -19.34
C PRO A 300 2.21 -25.82 -18.30
N SER A 301 3.50 -25.78 -18.64
CA SER A 301 4.62 -26.02 -17.73
C SER A 301 4.67 -24.92 -16.66
N ALA A 302 4.90 -25.30 -15.40
CA ALA A 302 5.10 -24.36 -14.31
C ALA A 302 6.37 -23.49 -14.53
N PRO A 303 6.37 -22.22 -14.08
CA PRO A 303 7.52 -21.34 -14.23
C PRO A 303 8.70 -21.85 -13.40
N GLN A 304 9.81 -22.20 -14.06
CA GLN A 304 11.11 -22.36 -13.40
C GLN A 304 11.86 -21.02 -13.47
N PRO A 305 12.31 -20.46 -12.34
CA PRO A 305 13.06 -19.21 -12.35
C PRO A 305 14.40 -19.42 -13.06
N SER A 306 14.62 -18.66 -14.13
CA SER A 306 15.85 -18.70 -14.90
C SER A 306 16.72 -17.53 -14.46
N LEU A 307 18.03 -17.72 -14.28
CA LEU A 307 18.96 -16.59 -13.98
C LEU A 307 19.07 -15.58 -15.15
N ARG A 308 18.30 -15.79 -16.23
CA ARG A 308 18.26 -14.98 -17.46
C ARG A 308 17.84 -13.54 -17.20
N TYR A 309 17.01 -13.30 -16.18
CA TYR A 309 16.55 -11.94 -15.85
C TYR A 309 17.68 -10.97 -15.54
N ILE A 310 18.84 -11.45 -15.05
CA ILE A 310 20.01 -10.63 -14.75
C ILE A 310 20.65 -10.09 -16.03
N GLU A 311 20.76 -10.94 -17.06
CA GLU A 311 21.34 -10.56 -18.35
C GLU A 311 20.40 -9.66 -19.14
N ASP A 312 19.10 -9.96 -19.10
CA ASP A 312 18.06 -9.17 -19.77
C ASP A 312 17.90 -7.79 -19.12
N SER A 313 17.93 -7.71 -17.78
CA SER A 313 17.89 -6.42 -17.07
C SER A 313 19.10 -5.55 -17.40
N LYS A 314 20.28 -6.16 -17.50
CA LYS A 314 21.51 -5.46 -17.89
C LYS A 314 21.43 -4.95 -19.34
N THR A 315 20.96 -5.79 -20.26
CA THR A 315 20.77 -5.41 -21.66
C THR A 315 19.79 -4.25 -21.81
N PHE A 316 18.66 -4.31 -21.08
CA PHE A 316 17.71 -3.20 -21.05
C PHE A 316 18.34 -1.92 -20.48
N LEU A 317 19.09 -2.04 -19.38
CA LEU A 317 19.77 -0.90 -18.74
C LEU A 317 20.78 -0.26 -19.69
N ASP A 318 21.58 -1.04 -20.42
CA ASP A 318 22.56 -0.52 -21.38
C ASP A 318 21.86 0.28 -22.50
N LYS A 319 20.77 -0.25 -23.07
CA LYS A 319 19.99 0.48 -24.09
C LYS A 319 19.30 1.71 -23.51
N PHE A 320 18.82 1.62 -22.28
CA PHE A 320 18.21 2.73 -21.57
C PHE A 320 19.21 3.86 -21.31
N GLN A 321 20.44 3.55 -20.92
CA GLN A 321 21.51 4.54 -20.71
C GLN A 321 21.88 5.26 -22.00
N VAL A 322 21.93 4.55 -23.13
CA VAL A 322 22.16 5.17 -24.45
C VAL A 322 21.06 6.17 -24.78
N TRP A 323 19.79 5.75 -24.66
CA TRP A 323 18.64 6.64 -24.87
C TRP A 323 18.67 7.83 -23.90
N SER A 324 18.90 7.58 -22.61
CA SER A 324 18.90 8.58 -21.55
C SER A 324 19.96 9.64 -21.82
N LYS A 325 21.16 9.23 -22.23
CA LYS A 325 22.24 10.16 -22.58
C LYS A 325 21.80 11.06 -23.74
N MET A 326 21.38 10.48 -24.86
CA MET A 326 20.95 11.26 -26.03
C MET A 326 19.77 12.18 -25.74
N TYR A 327 18.79 11.71 -24.95
CA TYR A 327 17.61 12.50 -24.62
C TYR A 327 17.95 13.67 -23.70
N PHE A 328 18.77 13.47 -22.66
CA PHE A 328 19.13 14.54 -21.73
C PHE A 328 20.22 15.47 -22.23
N ASP A 329 21.06 15.04 -23.18
CA ASP A 329 21.98 15.96 -23.89
C ASP A 329 21.21 17.06 -24.65
N ARG A 330 19.98 16.77 -25.10
CA ARG A 330 19.04 17.75 -25.71
C ARG A 330 18.24 18.56 -24.70
N HIS A 331 18.20 18.11 -23.45
CA HIS A 331 17.41 18.71 -22.38
C HIS A 331 18.32 18.99 -21.18
N ASP A 332 19.47 19.61 -21.44
CA ASP A 332 20.49 19.94 -20.44
C ASP A 332 19.96 20.88 -19.34
N HIS A 333 18.95 21.68 -19.66
CA HIS A 333 18.21 22.54 -18.74
C HIS A 333 17.32 21.76 -17.74
N TYR A 334 17.09 20.46 -17.94
CA TYR A 334 16.31 19.67 -17.00
C TYR A 334 17.05 19.50 -15.67
N SER A 335 16.37 19.82 -14.58
CA SER A 335 16.85 19.50 -13.24
C SER A 335 17.03 17.99 -13.06
N LYS A 336 17.90 17.56 -12.15
CA LYS A 336 18.11 16.14 -11.81
C LYS A 336 16.80 15.42 -11.47
N LEU A 337 15.88 16.12 -10.79
CA LEU A 337 14.56 15.59 -10.46
C LEU A 337 13.75 15.34 -11.74
N LYS A 338 13.73 16.31 -12.66
CA LYS A 338 13.02 16.19 -13.94
C LYS A 338 13.59 15.07 -14.82
N GLN A 339 14.91 14.93 -14.86
CA GLN A 339 15.59 13.83 -15.56
C GLN A 339 15.18 12.47 -14.96
N THR A 340 15.09 12.38 -13.63
CA THR A 340 14.62 11.17 -12.94
C THR A 340 13.17 10.86 -13.31
N GLU A 341 12.28 11.84 -13.27
CA GLU A 341 10.88 11.66 -13.68
C GLU A 341 10.75 11.16 -15.10
N LYS A 342 11.48 11.77 -16.05
CA LYS A 342 11.43 11.39 -17.47
C LYS A 342 12.03 10.01 -17.72
N SER A 343 13.08 9.66 -16.99
CA SER A 343 13.66 8.32 -16.99
C SER A 343 12.64 7.27 -16.59
N LEU A 344 11.97 7.48 -15.45
CA LEU A 344 10.96 6.56 -14.94
C LEU A 344 9.75 6.49 -15.89
N GLU A 345 9.29 7.64 -16.40
CA GLU A 345 8.20 7.70 -17.38
C GLU A 345 8.52 6.87 -18.63
N LYS A 346 9.77 6.91 -19.13
CA LYS A 346 10.17 6.13 -20.29
C LYS A 346 10.15 4.62 -20.05
N ILE A 347 10.57 4.19 -18.86
CA ILE A 347 10.47 2.79 -18.45
C ILE A 347 8.99 2.39 -18.40
N ALA A 348 8.12 3.19 -17.77
CA ALA A 348 6.68 2.94 -17.70
C ALA A 348 6.03 2.82 -19.09
N HIS A 349 6.40 3.71 -20.02
CA HIS A 349 5.93 3.66 -21.40
C HIS A 349 6.33 2.35 -22.10
N SER A 350 7.57 1.90 -21.91
CA SER A 350 8.07 0.66 -22.52
C SER A 350 7.28 -0.55 -22.00
N LEU A 351 7.01 -0.60 -20.69
CA LEU A 351 6.17 -1.63 -20.07
C LEU A 351 4.73 -1.60 -20.60
N LEU A 352 4.14 -0.42 -20.76
CA LEU A 352 2.78 -0.29 -21.28
C LEU A 352 2.65 -0.81 -22.72
N LEU A 353 3.65 -0.55 -23.57
CA LEU A 353 3.68 -1.08 -24.93
C LEU A 353 3.79 -2.61 -24.93
N ALA A 354 4.70 -3.15 -24.12
CA ALA A 354 4.84 -4.60 -23.95
C ALA A 354 3.53 -5.23 -23.43
N ALA A 355 2.84 -4.57 -22.49
CA ALA A 355 1.56 -5.04 -21.97
C ALA A 355 0.47 -5.09 -23.04
N VAL A 356 0.41 -4.12 -23.95
CA VAL A 356 -0.55 -4.13 -25.07
C VAL A 356 -0.24 -5.26 -26.05
N ARG A 357 1.02 -5.48 -26.39
CA ARG A 357 1.43 -6.58 -27.28
C ARG A 357 1.12 -7.93 -26.64
N LEU A 358 1.43 -8.10 -25.37
CA LEU A 358 1.10 -9.31 -24.61
C LEU A 358 -0.41 -9.59 -24.61
N LYS A 359 -1.26 -8.57 -24.51
CA LYS A 359 -2.73 -8.72 -24.63
C LYS A 359 -3.19 -9.16 -26.02
N LYS A 360 -2.44 -8.88 -27.08
CA LYS A 360 -2.79 -9.23 -28.47
C LYS A 360 -2.26 -10.60 -28.88
N GLU A 361 -1.04 -10.92 -28.47
CA GLU A 361 -0.22 -11.99 -29.07
C GLU A 361 0.01 -13.18 -28.13
N SER A 362 -0.12 -13.00 -26.81
CA SER A 362 0.17 -14.07 -25.84
C SER A 362 -0.84 -15.22 -25.93
N PRO A 363 -0.41 -16.49 -25.99
CA PRO A 363 -1.35 -17.62 -25.90
C PRO A 363 -2.08 -17.67 -24.54
N VAL A 364 -1.49 -17.10 -23.48
CA VAL A 364 -2.04 -17.10 -22.11
C VAL A 364 -2.88 -15.87 -21.82
N PHE A 365 -2.47 -14.70 -22.34
CA PHE A 365 -3.08 -13.39 -22.02
C PHE A 365 -3.83 -12.75 -23.18
N LYS A 366 -3.90 -13.40 -24.35
CA LYS A 366 -4.71 -12.93 -25.46
C LYS A 366 -6.16 -12.75 -25.03
N ASP A 367 -6.72 -11.59 -25.36
CA ASP A 367 -8.08 -11.16 -25.02
C ASP A 367 -8.39 -11.09 -23.52
N LYS A 368 -7.47 -11.51 -22.64
CA LYS A 368 -7.60 -11.28 -21.21
C LYS A 368 -7.57 -9.79 -20.95
N GLN A 369 -8.42 -9.36 -20.04
CA GLN A 369 -8.54 -7.95 -19.73
C GLN A 369 -7.28 -7.41 -19.06
N PHE A 370 -6.55 -8.27 -18.34
CA PHE A 370 -5.35 -7.94 -17.61
C PHE A 370 -4.21 -8.90 -17.91
N ASN A 371 -2.99 -8.39 -17.77
CA ASN A 371 -1.78 -9.17 -17.68
C ASN A 371 -0.88 -8.59 -16.57
N PRO A 372 0.12 -9.35 -16.09
CA PRO A 372 1.03 -8.88 -15.03
C PRO A 372 1.75 -7.56 -15.39
N VAL A 373 2.08 -7.36 -16.66
CA VAL A 373 2.85 -6.20 -17.12
C VAL A 373 2.06 -4.91 -16.99
N VAL A 374 0.77 -4.87 -17.38
CA VAL A 374 -0.06 -3.66 -17.20
C VAL A 374 -0.30 -3.34 -15.73
N LYS A 375 -0.44 -4.36 -14.86
CA LYS A 375 -0.61 -4.16 -13.41
C LYS A 375 0.61 -3.42 -12.85
N VAL A 376 1.80 -3.90 -13.18
CA VAL A 376 3.07 -3.31 -12.75
C VAL A 376 3.29 -1.93 -13.37
N ALA A 377 2.98 -1.76 -14.66
CA ALA A 377 3.11 -0.47 -15.33
C ALA A 377 2.22 0.63 -14.70
N VAL A 378 0.99 0.30 -14.33
CA VAL A 378 0.08 1.24 -13.64
C VAL A 378 0.56 1.54 -12.23
N GLN A 379 1.03 0.53 -11.49
CA GLN A 379 1.65 0.73 -10.17
C GLN A 379 2.88 1.65 -10.26
N PHE A 380 3.66 1.51 -11.33
CA PHE A 380 4.84 2.32 -11.59
C PHE A 380 4.49 3.75 -12.02
N LEU A 381 3.44 3.95 -12.82
CA LEU A 381 2.91 5.28 -13.13
C LEU A 381 2.43 6.01 -11.86
N LEU A 382 1.73 5.33 -10.96
CA LEU A 382 1.33 5.89 -9.67
C LEU A 382 2.54 6.27 -8.81
N PHE A 383 3.61 5.46 -8.85
CA PHE A 383 4.87 5.81 -8.20
C PHE A 383 5.47 7.10 -8.78
N ILE A 384 5.52 7.23 -10.11
CA ILE A 384 6.01 8.43 -10.80
C ILE A 384 5.21 9.69 -10.42
N CYS A 385 3.89 9.56 -10.21
CA CYS A 385 3.04 10.66 -9.78
C CYS A 385 3.47 11.24 -8.43
N GLY A 386 4.03 10.42 -7.53
CA GLY A 386 4.54 10.87 -6.23
C GLY A 386 6.00 11.32 -6.22
N VAL A 387 6.75 11.11 -7.31
CA VAL A 387 8.15 11.57 -7.41
C VAL A 387 8.15 13.08 -7.59
N GLY A 388 8.87 13.79 -6.72
CA GLY A 388 9.11 15.23 -6.84
C GLY A 388 7.98 16.14 -6.36
N THR A 389 6.80 15.59 -6.09
CA THR A 389 5.61 16.36 -5.72
C THR A 389 5.63 16.77 -4.24
N GLN A 390 5.16 17.97 -3.94
CA GLN A 390 5.06 18.51 -2.59
C GLN A 390 3.66 18.33 -1.98
N SER A 391 2.66 18.02 -2.80
CA SER A 391 1.27 17.82 -2.40
C SER A 391 0.54 16.73 -3.19
N ASN A 392 -0.56 16.21 -2.63
CA ASN A 392 -1.50 15.29 -3.28
C ASN A 392 -2.11 15.91 -4.52
N PHE A 393 -2.39 17.21 -4.44
CA PHE A 393 -3.04 17.92 -5.53
C PHE A 393 -2.12 17.91 -6.75
N GLU A 394 -0.83 18.20 -6.55
CA GLU A 394 0.20 18.11 -7.59
C GLU A 394 0.37 16.67 -8.09
N ALA A 395 0.40 15.68 -7.20
CA ALA A 395 0.45 14.27 -7.58
C ALA A 395 -0.79 13.82 -8.37
N LEU A 396 -1.97 14.31 -8.01
CA LEU A 396 -3.24 14.05 -8.67
C LEU A 396 -3.31 14.77 -10.03
N GLU A 397 -2.82 15.99 -10.15
CA GLU A 397 -2.69 16.70 -11.42
C GLU A 397 -1.73 15.97 -12.36
N LYS A 398 -0.58 15.53 -11.84
CA LYS A 398 0.38 14.70 -12.58
C LYS A 398 -0.23 13.36 -12.97
N GLN A 399 -1.01 12.73 -12.10
CA GLN A 399 -1.75 11.52 -12.41
C GLN A 399 -2.78 11.77 -13.51
N ASN A 400 -3.57 12.86 -13.43
CA ASN A 400 -4.55 13.22 -14.45
C ASN A 400 -3.86 13.46 -15.80
N LEU A 401 -2.72 14.15 -15.81
CA LEU A 401 -1.93 14.41 -17.00
C LEU A 401 -1.41 13.11 -17.61
N LEU A 402 -0.74 12.26 -16.83
CA LEU A 402 -0.26 10.95 -17.30
C LEU A 402 -1.42 10.08 -17.79
N SER A 403 -2.56 10.12 -17.09
CA SER A 403 -3.74 9.35 -17.46
C SER A 403 -4.30 9.80 -18.82
N LYS A 404 -4.31 11.11 -19.11
CA LYS A 404 -4.63 11.64 -20.46
C LYS A 404 -3.61 11.17 -21.49
N THR A 405 -2.33 11.35 -21.21
CA THR A 405 -1.23 11.02 -22.14
C THR A 405 -1.26 9.55 -22.54
N TYR A 406 -1.47 8.65 -21.58
CA TYR A 406 -1.49 7.21 -21.81
C TYR A 406 -2.89 6.65 -22.07
N ALA A 407 -3.93 7.50 -22.18
CA ALA A 407 -5.30 7.05 -22.37
C ALA A 407 -5.48 6.06 -23.54
N PRO A 408 -4.88 6.27 -24.74
CA PRO A 408 -5.02 5.32 -25.84
C PRO A 408 -4.49 3.92 -25.52
N ILE A 409 -3.47 3.84 -24.66
CA ILE A 409 -2.80 2.59 -24.27
C ILE A 409 -3.48 1.95 -23.06
N LEU A 410 -4.06 2.75 -22.16
CA LEU A 410 -4.71 2.28 -20.94
C LEU A 410 -6.16 1.81 -21.16
N LYS A 411 -6.89 2.44 -22.08
CA LYS A 411 -8.30 2.12 -22.38
C LYS A 411 -8.58 0.63 -22.64
N PRO A 412 -7.77 -0.11 -23.41
CA PRO A 412 -8.00 -1.55 -23.68
C PRO A 412 -8.05 -2.45 -22.43
N PHE A 413 -7.60 -1.94 -21.27
CA PHE A 413 -7.55 -2.69 -20.02
C PHE A 413 -8.72 -2.38 -19.09
N ILE A 414 -9.60 -1.41 -19.42
CA ILE A 414 -10.73 -1.01 -18.56
C ILE A 414 -11.87 -2.02 -18.63
N ARG A 415 -12.33 -2.54 -17.48
CA ARG A 415 -13.54 -3.40 -17.37
C ARG A 415 -14.90 -2.70 -17.37
N SER A 416 -14.94 -1.37 -17.36
CA SER A 416 -16.20 -0.61 -17.18
C SER A 416 -17.02 -0.52 -18.48
N PHE A 417 -18.33 -0.77 -18.37
CA PHE A 417 -19.32 -0.46 -19.43
C PHE A 417 -19.62 1.05 -19.51
N LEU A 418 -19.31 1.79 -18.45
CA LEU A 418 -19.44 3.25 -18.39
C LEU A 418 -18.14 3.89 -18.90
N ASP A 419 -18.28 4.93 -19.72
CA ASP A 419 -17.14 5.70 -20.23
C ASP A 419 -16.38 6.35 -19.07
N VAL A 420 -15.11 5.95 -18.89
CA VAL A 420 -14.24 6.47 -17.84
C VAL A 420 -13.49 7.67 -18.41
N PRO A 421 -13.61 8.87 -17.80
CA PRO A 421 -12.86 10.05 -18.23
C PRO A 421 -11.37 9.74 -18.33
N HIS A 422 -10.68 10.28 -19.35
CA HIS A 422 -9.29 9.92 -19.65
C HIS A 422 -8.37 10.27 -18.47
N GLU A 423 -8.68 11.33 -17.72
CA GLU A 423 -8.02 11.78 -16.50
C GLU A 423 -8.02 10.74 -15.39
N ARG A 424 -9.04 9.86 -15.36
CA ARG A 424 -9.29 8.93 -14.26
C ARG A 424 -8.89 7.50 -14.57
N LEU A 425 -8.38 7.20 -15.77
CA LEU A 425 -8.04 5.84 -16.20
C LEU A 425 -7.00 5.16 -15.28
N ILE A 426 -5.91 5.85 -14.92
CA ILE A 426 -4.89 5.29 -14.00
C ILE A 426 -5.52 4.96 -12.64
N GLY A 427 -6.32 5.86 -12.08
CA GLY A 427 -6.98 5.66 -10.79
C GLY A 427 -8.04 4.55 -10.85
N HIS A 428 -8.74 4.44 -11.96
CA HIS A 428 -9.71 3.37 -12.21
C HIS A 428 -9.05 2.00 -12.32
N LEU A 429 -7.95 1.90 -13.09
CA LEU A 429 -7.18 0.66 -13.23
C LEU A 429 -6.57 0.23 -11.89
N ARG A 430 -6.08 1.17 -11.08
CA ARG A 430 -5.64 0.88 -9.71
C ARG A 430 -6.72 0.17 -8.90
N MET A 431 -7.96 0.68 -8.94
CA MET A 431 -9.09 0.08 -8.24
C MET A 431 -9.46 -1.29 -8.80
N GLN A 432 -9.36 -1.48 -10.12
CA GLN A 432 -9.62 -2.78 -10.77
C GLN A 432 -8.56 -3.84 -10.43
N PHE A 433 -7.31 -3.43 -10.26
CA PHE A 433 -6.23 -4.34 -9.86
C PHE A 433 -6.23 -4.66 -8.36
N ALA A 434 -6.84 -3.82 -7.52
CA ALA A 434 -6.91 -4.05 -6.08
C ALA A 434 -7.73 -5.30 -5.69
N SER A 435 -8.61 -5.80 -6.56
CA SER A 435 -9.32 -7.07 -6.35
C SER A 435 -8.53 -8.30 -6.77
N GLU A 436 -7.34 -8.12 -7.34
CA GLU A 436 -6.47 -9.18 -7.85
C GLU A 436 -5.25 -9.34 -6.92
N GLU A 437 -4.52 -10.45 -7.02
CA GLU A 437 -3.32 -10.65 -6.18
C GLU A 437 -2.34 -9.47 -6.34
N PRO A 438 -1.85 -8.90 -5.22
CA PRO A 438 -1.01 -7.71 -5.25
C PRO A 438 0.35 -8.03 -5.87
N SER A 439 0.77 -7.22 -6.85
CA SER A 439 2.15 -7.18 -7.33
C SER A 439 3.04 -6.54 -6.26
N ASN A 440 3.75 -7.37 -5.50
CA ASN A 440 4.55 -7.00 -4.31
C ASN A 440 5.86 -6.22 -4.61
N ILE A 441 5.91 -5.32 -5.62
CA ILE A 441 7.09 -4.47 -5.82
C ILE A 441 6.89 -3.10 -5.15
N SER A 442 7.79 -2.77 -4.22
CA SER A 442 7.95 -1.40 -3.71
C SER A 442 9.09 -0.70 -4.44
N PHE A 443 8.78 0.35 -5.20
CA PHE A 443 9.78 1.16 -5.91
C PHE A 443 10.39 2.28 -5.06
N ARG A 444 9.93 2.44 -3.80
CA ARG A 444 10.36 3.56 -2.94
C ARG A 444 11.82 3.40 -2.52
N GLY A 445 12.62 4.43 -2.81
CA GLY A 445 14.02 4.50 -2.39
C GLY A 445 14.99 3.69 -3.25
N LEU A 446 14.50 3.06 -4.32
CA LEU A 446 15.32 2.34 -5.29
C LEU A 446 15.90 3.28 -6.35
N GLU A 447 17.12 3.01 -6.76
CA GLU A 447 17.75 3.62 -7.94
C GLU A 447 17.21 2.99 -9.23
N ILE A 448 17.39 3.66 -10.37
CA ILE A 448 16.85 3.21 -11.68
C ILE A 448 17.31 1.79 -12.02
N GLN A 449 18.57 1.47 -11.76
CA GLN A 449 19.11 0.12 -11.96
C GLN A 449 18.38 -0.93 -11.12
N GLU A 450 18.21 -0.66 -9.82
CA GLU A 450 17.52 -1.58 -8.90
C GLU A 450 16.05 -1.76 -9.30
N ILE A 451 15.39 -0.69 -9.78
CA ILE A 451 14.03 -0.75 -10.32
C ILE A 451 13.97 -1.69 -11.52
N ILE A 452 14.89 -1.56 -12.48
CA ILE A 452 14.92 -2.40 -13.68
C ILE A 452 15.16 -3.86 -13.30
N GLU A 453 16.13 -4.15 -12.44
CA GLU A 453 16.41 -5.52 -11.98
C GLU A 453 15.18 -6.15 -11.30
N GLN A 454 14.50 -5.40 -10.43
CA GLN A 454 13.26 -5.85 -9.76
C GLN A 454 12.12 -6.15 -10.75
N LEU A 455 11.95 -5.29 -11.77
CA LEU A 455 10.91 -5.48 -12.79
C LEU A 455 11.14 -6.77 -13.58
N PHE A 456 12.35 -6.99 -14.07
CA PHE A 456 12.68 -8.17 -14.87
C PHE A 456 12.63 -9.45 -14.05
N LYS A 457 13.11 -9.41 -12.79
CA LYS A 457 12.96 -10.53 -11.86
C LYS A 457 11.49 -10.89 -11.63
N LEU A 458 10.62 -9.89 -11.46
CA LEU A 458 9.19 -10.16 -11.29
C LEU A 458 8.60 -10.81 -12.54
N PHE A 459 8.92 -10.31 -13.74
CA PHE A 459 8.37 -10.86 -14.97
C PHE A 459 8.84 -12.30 -15.23
N ASP A 460 10.10 -12.64 -14.95
CA ASP A 460 10.60 -14.01 -15.04
C ASP A 460 9.83 -14.95 -14.10
N THR A 461 9.41 -14.46 -12.92
CA THR A 461 8.61 -15.26 -11.98
C THR A 461 7.12 -15.36 -12.31
N GLN A 462 6.53 -14.36 -12.98
CA GLN A 462 5.07 -14.25 -13.17
C GLN A 462 4.59 -14.61 -14.57
N LEU A 463 5.48 -14.66 -15.56
CA LEU A 463 5.13 -14.95 -16.95
C LEU A 463 5.61 -16.35 -17.34
N SER A 464 4.99 -16.91 -18.38
CA SER A 464 5.57 -18.07 -19.06
C SER A 464 6.90 -17.66 -19.71
N PHE A 465 7.77 -18.63 -19.98
CA PHE A 465 9.05 -18.37 -20.63
C PHE A 465 8.89 -17.56 -21.95
N ASP A 466 7.93 -17.95 -22.79
CA ASP A 466 7.68 -17.27 -24.07
C ASP A 466 7.13 -15.85 -23.88
N ASP A 467 6.22 -15.66 -22.92
CA ASP A 467 5.65 -14.34 -22.63
C ASP A 467 6.68 -13.41 -21.99
N TYR A 468 7.54 -13.93 -21.11
CA TYR A 468 8.66 -13.21 -20.54
C TYR A 468 9.62 -12.75 -21.65
N GLN A 469 10.03 -13.65 -22.54
CA GLN A 469 10.93 -13.30 -23.63
C GLN A 469 10.32 -12.23 -24.55
N ARG A 470 9.04 -12.34 -24.92
CA ARG A 470 8.34 -11.31 -25.71
C ARG A 470 8.34 -9.96 -25.01
N VAL A 471 7.98 -9.92 -23.72
CA VAL A 471 7.94 -8.68 -22.93
C VAL A 471 9.31 -8.02 -22.87
N THR A 472 10.36 -8.80 -22.64
CA THR A 472 11.75 -8.33 -22.65
C THR A 472 12.13 -7.74 -24.01
N GLU A 473 11.87 -8.47 -25.10
CA GLU A 473 12.17 -8.00 -26.45
C GLU A 473 11.40 -6.73 -26.80
N ASP A 474 10.11 -6.64 -26.44
CA ASP A 474 9.27 -5.48 -26.70
C ASP A 474 9.73 -4.25 -25.93
N CYS A 475 10.12 -4.43 -24.66
CA CYS A 475 10.70 -3.37 -23.85
C CYS A 475 11.99 -2.83 -24.47
N ILE A 476 12.89 -3.71 -24.92
CA ILE A 476 14.16 -3.34 -25.55
C ILE A 476 13.92 -2.67 -26.92
N LYS A 477 13.07 -3.25 -27.78
CA LYS A 477 12.70 -2.69 -29.09
C LYS A 477 12.07 -1.32 -28.93
N GLY A 478 11.22 -1.11 -27.93
CA GLY A 478 10.60 0.18 -27.63
C GLY A 478 11.62 1.27 -27.26
N LEU A 479 12.70 0.91 -26.54
CA LEU A 479 13.80 1.84 -26.27
C LEU A 479 14.63 2.13 -27.53
N MET A 480 14.93 1.11 -28.33
CA MET A 480 15.69 1.29 -29.58
C MET A 480 14.97 2.21 -30.56
N GLN A 481 13.68 1.99 -30.80
CA GLN A 481 12.86 2.86 -31.67
C GLN A 481 12.79 4.30 -31.15
N ALA A 482 12.77 4.48 -29.82
CA ALA A 482 12.80 5.81 -29.24
C ALA A 482 14.14 6.51 -29.46
N ASN A 483 15.24 5.75 -29.41
CA ASN A 483 16.57 6.27 -29.70
C ASN A 483 16.73 6.62 -31.18
N GLU A 484 16.28 5.76 -32.08
CA GLU A 484 16.29 6.00 -33.54
C GLU A 484 15.56 7.30 -33.89
N ARG A 485 14.39 7.55 -33.30
CA ARG A 485 13.65 8.80 -33.51
C ARG A 485 14.39 10.04 -33.01
N LEU A 486 15.11 9.93 -31.89
CA LEU A 486 15.95 11.04 -31.42
C LEU A 486 17.10 11.31 -32.38
N VAL A 487 17.69 10.27 -32.98
CA VAL A 487 18.73 10.40 -34.00
C VAL A 487 18.16 11.03 -35.28
N GLU A 488 16.99 10.60 -35.75
CA GLU A 488 16.32 11.20 -36.91
C GLU A 488 16.03 12.69 -36.70
N GLN A 489 15.53 13.07 -35.52
CA GLN A 489 15.30 14.46 -35.15
C GLN A 489 16.59 15.30 -35.12
N ASN A 490 17.73 14.71 -34.72
CA ASN A 490 19.05 15.36 -34.76
C ASN A 490 19.50 15.66 -36.19
N VAL A 491 19.28 14.73 -37.11
CA VAL A 491 19.62 14.92 -38.53
C VAL A 491 18.74 16.00 -39.15
N VAL A 492 17.44 16.04 -38.82
CA VAL A 492 16.53 17.06 -39.36
C VAL A 492 16.85 18.46 -38.81
N GLU A 493 17.09 18.63 -37.51
CA GLU A 493 17.40 19.94 -36.92
C GLU A 493 18.73 20.51 -37.42
N SER A 494 19.74 19.65 -37.62
CA SER A 494 21.04 20.08 -38.18
C SER A 494 20.97 20.51 -39.66
N HIS A 495 19.96 20.07 -40.41
CA HIS A 495 19.72 20.50 -41.80
C HIS A 495 18.97 21.83 -41.93
N PHE A 496 18.35 22.32 -40.85
CA PHE A 496 17.63 23.62 -40.83
C PHE A 496 18.43 24.76 -40.16
N THR A 497 19.62 24.49 -39.62
CA THR A 497 20.54 25.48 -39.03
C THR A 497 21.77 25.72 -39.91
N VAL A 498 21.56 26.08 -41.19
CA VAL A 498 22.61 26.61 -42.08
C VAL A 498 22.31 28.06 -42.40
#